data_AF-A0A3M1G1R7-F1
#
_entry.id   AF-A0A3M1G1R7-F1
#
_cell.length_a   1.000
_cell.length_b   1.000
_cell.length_c   1.000
_cell.angle_alpha   90.00
_cell.angle_beta   90.00
_cell.angle_gamma   90.00
#
_symmetry.space_group_name_H-M   'P 1'
#
loop_
_entity.id
_entity.type
_entity.pdbx_description
1 polymer ?
#
loop_
_entity_poly.entity_id
_entity_poly.type
_entity_poly.pdbx_seq_one_letter_code
_entity_poly.pdbx_strand_id
1 'polypeptide(L)'
;MDETAGDPVLGFAAILCSRLCHDLVSPVGALVNGIEILAEEDDAQMRAQVLALLEDSARQTANRLQFFRLAFGAGGGFGKDV
;
A
#
# COMPACT_ATOMS: atom_id res chain seq x y z
N MET A 1 -18.31 24.25 -6.64
CA MET A 1 -17.63 23.27 -5.78
C MET A 1 -16.43 22.75 -6.56
N ASP A 2 -15.36 23.54 -6.53
CA ASP A 2 -14.02 23.18 -7.00
C ASP A 2 -13.06 24.12 -6.26
N GLU A 3 -12.95 23.90 -4.95
CA GLU A 3 -12.01 24.66 -4.11
C GLU A 3 -10.57 24.16 -4.26
N THR A 4 -10.33 23.14 -5.12
CA THR A 4 -9.04 22.49 -5.29
C THR A 4 -8.28 22.90 -6.55
N ALA A 5 -8.94 23.40 -7.59
CA ALA A 5 -8.27 23.80 -8.84
C ALA A 5 -7.32 25.01 -8.73
N GLY A 6 -7.28 25.69 -7.58
CA GLY A 6 -6.40 26.84 -7.36
C GLY A 6 -5.15 26.57 -6.52
N ASP A 7 -5.10 25.44 -5.78
CA ASP A 7 -4.00 25.17 -4.84
C ASP A 7 -3.06 24.08 -5.40
N PRO A 8 -1.88 24.47 -5.91
CA PRO A 8 -0.91 23.52 -6.48
C PRO A 8 -0.38 22.52 -5.45
N VAL A 9 -0.36 22.87 -4.16
CA VAL A 9 0.07 21.96 -3.09
C VAL A 9 -0.98 20.88 -2.85
N LEU A 10 -2.25 21.28 -2.81
CA LEU A 10 -3.37 20.34 -2.66
C LEU A 10 -3.50 19.41 -3.87
N GLY A 11 -3.34 19.95 -5.08
CA GLY A 11 -3.31 19.15 -6.32
C GLY A 11 -2.17 18.13 -6.31
N PHE A 12 -0.96 18.52 -5.88
CA PHE A 12 0.17 17.62 -5.74
C PHE A 12 -0.06 16.52 -4.69
N ALA A 13 -0.58 16.89 -3.52
CA ALA A 13 -0.90 15.93 -2.47
C ALA A 13 -1.94 14.90 -2.93
N ALA A 14 -2.96 15.32 -3.68
CA ALA A 14 -3.99 14.43 -4.22
C ALA A 14 -3.41 13.37 -5.17
N ILE A 15 -2.57 13.77 -6.13
CA ILE A 15 -1.94 12.82 -7.07
C ILE A 15 -0.92 11.92 -6.39
N LEU A 16 -0.21 12.41 -5.36
CA LEU A 16 0.69 11.60 -4.54
C LEU A 16 -0.10 10.52 -3.79
N CYS A 17 -1.17 10.89 -3.08
CA CYS A 17 -2.04 9.94 -2.38
C CYS A 17 -2.65 8.91 -3.34
N SER A 18 -3.12 9.34 -4.51
CA SER A 18 -3.65 8.44 -5.55
C SER A 18 -2.60 7.40 -5.96
N ARG A 19 -1.36 7.83 -6.17
CA ARG A 19 -0.26 6.91 -6.53
C ARG A 19 0.10 5.95 -5.40
N LEU A 20 0.19 6.43 -4.16
CA LEU A 20 0.45 5.59 -2.99
C LEU A 20 -0.63 4.51 -2.82
N CYS A 21 -1.90 4.90 -2.96
CA CYS A 21 -3.02 3.96 -2.92
C CYS A 21 -2.97 2.96 -4.06
N HIS A 22 -2.78 3.42 -5.30
CA HIS A 22 -2.64 2.55 -6.48
C HIS A 22 -1.57 1.48 -6.27
N ASP A 23 -0.41 1.88 -5.77
CA ASP A 23 0.72 1.00 -5.55
C ASP A 23 0.49 0.03 -4.37
N LEU A 24 -0.46 0.27 -3.46
CA LEU A 24 -0.77 -0.68 -2.36
C LEU A 24 -1.97 -1.58 -2.66
N VAL A 25 -2.90 -1.15 -3.50
CA VAL A 25 -4.16 -1.88 -3.77
C VAL A 25 -3.91 -3.31 -4.25
N SER A 26 -2.96 -3.53 -5.15
CA SER A 26 -2.71 -4.87 -5.70
C SER A 26 -2.20 -5.88 -4.66
N PRO A 27 -1.07 -5.66 -3.95
CA PRO A 27 -0.58 -6.64 -2.98
C PRO A 27 -1.49 -6.74 -1.74
N VAL A 28 -2.18 -5.66 -1.34
CA VAL A 28 -3.18 -5.73 -0.26
C VAL A 28 -4.41 -6.55 -0.69
N GLY A 29 -4.88 -6.37 -1.92
CA GLY A 29 -5.99 -7.17 -2.46
C GLY A 29 -5.64 -8.65 -2.55
N ALA A 30 -4.41 -8.98 -2.96
CA ALA A 30 -3.92 -10.36 -2.96
C ALA A 30 -3.92 -11.00 -1.55
N LEU A 31 -3.61 -10.21 -0.51
CA LEU A 31 -3.70 -10.66 0.88
C LEU A 31 -5.13 -11.01 1.29
N VAL A 32 -6.08 -10.13 1.00
CA VAL A 32 -7.50 -10.35 1.32
C VAL A 32 -8.02 -11.60 0.60
N ASN A 33 -7.81 -11.67 -0.71
CA ASN A 33 -8.26 -12.81 -1.52
C ASN A 33 -7.63 -14.13 -1.05
N GLY A 34 -6.34 -14.13 -0.71
CA GLY A 34 -5.67 -15.34 -0.23
C GLY A 34 -6.18 -15.80 1.15
N ILE A 35 -6.57 -14.88 2.03
CA ILE A 35 -7.20 -15.21 3.31
C ILE A 35 -8.59 -15.83 3.09
N GLU A 36 -9.38 -15.28 2.16
CA GLU A 36 -10.69 -15.84 1.78
C GLU A 36 -10.54 -17.27 1.24
N ILE A 37 -9.59 -17.50 0.33
CA ILE A 37 -9.31 -18.85 -0.20
C ILE A 37 -8.90 -19.80 0.94
N LEU A 38 -8.01 -19.40 1.84
CA LEU A 38 -7.58 -20.25 2.96
C LEU A 38 -8.69 -20.62 3.94
N ALA A 39 -9.77 -19.84 4.00
CA ALA A 39 -10.91 -20.13 4.86
C ALA A 39 -11.77 -21.29 4.34
N GLU A 40 -11.79 -21.50 3.03
CA GLU A 40 -12.64 -22.50 2.35
C GLU A 40 -11.84 -23.65 1.70
N GLU A 41 -10.51 -23.54 1.63
CA GLU A 41 -9.64 -24.52 0.97
C GLU A 41 -9.18 -25.63 1.93
N ASP A 42 -9.42 -26.89 1.57
CA ASP A 42 -9.03 -28.07 2.35
C ASP A 42 -7.79 -28.79 1.79
N ASP A 43 -7.44 -28.56 0.52
CA ASP A 43 -6.28 -29.21 -0.10
C ASP A 43 -4.95 -28.64 0.45
N ALA A 44 -4.15 -29.51 1.06
CA ALA A 44 -2.91 -29.12 1.72
C ALA A 44 -1.89 -28.48 0.77
N GLN A 45 -1.85 -28.91 -0.50
CA GLN A 45 -0.92 -28.39 -1.49
C GLN A 45 -1.37 -26.99 -1.97
N MET A 46 -2.66 -26.81 -2.21
CA MET A 46 -3.24 -25.51 -2.58
C MET A 46 -3.09 -24.49 -1.45
N ARG A 47 -3.37 -24.88 -0.20
CA ARG A 47 -3.13 -24.03 0.99
C ARG A 47 -1.68 -23.57 1.07
N ALA A 48 -0.72 -24.46 0.82
CA ALA A 48 0.70 -24.12 0.83
C ALA A 48 1.06 -23.09 -0.27
N GLN A 49 0.49 -23.21 -1.46
CA GLN A 49 0.68 -22.24 -2.54
C GLN A 49 0.08 -20.87 -2.20
N VAL A 50 -1.13 -20.85 -1.62
CA VAL A 50 -1.79 -19.61 -1.20
C VAL A 50 -0.98 -18.93 -0.08
N LEU A 51 -0.46 -19.69 0.89
CA LEU A 51 0.42 -19.15 1.93
C LEU A 51 1.70 -18.53 1.35
N ALA A 52 2.31 -19.15 0.34
CA ALA A 52 3.47 -18.56 -0.35
C ALA A 52 3.12 -17.24 -1.06
N LEU A 53 1.94 -17.17 -1.69
CA LEU A 53 1.44 -15.95 -2.32
C LEU A 53 1.14 -14.84 -1.29
N LEU A 54 0.60 -15.20 -0.12
CA LEU A 54 0.40 -14.28 0.99
C LEU A 54 1.72 -13.74 1.53
N GLU A 55 2.73 -14.60 1.70
CA GLU A 55 4.05 -14.19 2.18
C GLU A 55 4.69 -13.18 1.21
N ASP A 56 4.66 -13.46 -0.09
CA ASP A 56 5.20 -12.56 -1.10
C ASP A 56 4.43 -11.23 -1.14
N SER A 57 3.09 -11.27 -1.09
CA SER A 57 2.25 -10.07 -1.07
C SER A 57 2.48 -9.21 0.18
N ALA A 58 2.66 -9.85 1.34
CA ALA A 58 3.01 -9.16 2.58
C ALA A 58 4.39 -8.50 2.50
N ARG A 59 5.38 -9.20 1.94
CA ARG A 59 6.73 -8.68 1.72
C ARG A 59 6.73 -7.49 0.77
N GLN A 60 6.02 -7.58 -0.35
CA GLN A 60 5.86 -6.48 -1.30
C GLN A 60 5.20 -5.26 -0.64
N THR A 61 4.13 -5.47 0.14
CA THR A 61 3.44 -4.41 0.87
C THR A 61 4.37 -3.72 1.87
N ALA A 62 5.07 -4.50 2.70
CA ALA A 62 6.01 -3.97 3.68
C ALA A 62 7.15 -3.16 3.02
N ASN A 63 7.73 -3.68 1.94
CA ASN A 63 8.80 -2.99 1.20
C ASN A 63 8.30 -1.66 0.61
N ARG A 64 7.09 -1.62 0.04
CA ARG A 64 6.48 -0.39 -0.47
C ARG A 64 6.24 0.63 0.64
N LEU A 65 5.70 0.21 1.78
CA LEU A 65 5.48 1.08 2.93
C LEU A 65 6.80 1.64 3.49
N GLN A 66 7.84 0.81 3.59
CA GLN A 66 9.17 1.26 4.01
C GLN A 66 9.74 2.29 3.03
N PHE A 67 9.63 2.03 1.73
CA PHE A 67 10.05 2.97 0.69
C PHE A 67 9.29 4.30 0.79
N PHE A 68 7.94 4.26 0.89
CA PHE A 68 7.14 5.47 1.01
C PHE A 68 7.47 6.27 2.25
N ARG A 69 7.73 5.61 3.38
CA ARG A 69 8.15 6.28 4.61
C ARG A 69 9.48 7.00 4.44
N LEU A 70 10.44 6.41 3.71
CA LEU A 70 11.74 7.04 3.46
C LEU A 70 11.64 8.16 2.41
N ALA A 71 10.89 7.94 1.32
CA ALA A 71 10.80 8.86 0.19
C ALA A 71 9.86 10.06 0.45
N PHE A 72 8.75 9.83 1.17
CA PHE A 72 7.68 10.82 1.35
C PHE A 72 7.37 11.11 2.83
N GLY A 73 7.89 10.32 3.78
CA GLY A 73 7.58 10.43 5.20
C GLY A 73 8.44 11.42 6.00
N ALA A 74 9.37 12.14 5.36
CA ALA A 74 10.21 13.17 6.01
C ALA A 74 9.43 14.40 6.55
N GLY A 75 8.11 14.46 6.33
CA GLY A 75 7.24 15.54 6.80
C GLY A 75 6.97 15.60 8.32
N GLY A 76 7.52 14.67 9.12
CA GLY A 76 7.33 14.67 10.58
C GLY A 76 8.46 15.28 11.42
N GLY A 77 9.61 15.65 10.82
CA GLY A 77 10.82 15.98 11.59
C GLY A 77 11.67 17.16 11.10
N PHE A 78 11.42 17.70 9.91
CA PHE A 78 12.19 18.83 9.35
C PHE A 78 11.37 20.12 9.33
N GLY A 79 10.77 20.46 10.48
CA GLY A 79 9.95 21.65 10.66
C GLY A 79 10.14 22.34 12.01
N LYS A 80 11.32 22.19 12.63
CA LYS A 80 11.75 23.07 13.72
C LYS A 80 13.18 23.56 13.46
N ASP A 81 13.26 24.86 13.23
CA ASP A 81 14.45 25.71 13.21
C ASP A 81 15.50 25.43 12.11
N VAL A 82 15.35 26.06 10.94
CA VAL A 82 16.35 26.93 10.27
C VAL A 82 15.63 27.97 9.43
#